data_AF-W4JT37-F1
#
_entry.id   AF-W4JT37-F1
#
_cell.length_a   1.000
_cell.length_b   1.000
_cell.length_c   1.000
_cell.angle_alpha   90.00
_cell.angle_beta   90.00
_cell.angle_gamma   90.00
#
_symmetry.space_group_name_H-M   'P 1'
#
loop_
_entity.id
_entity.type
_entity.pdbx_description
1 polymer ?
#
loop_
_entity_poly.entity_id
_entity_poly.type
_entity_poly.pdbx_seq_one_letter_code
_entity_poly.pdbx_strand_id
1 'polypeptide(L)'
;KISLNQNKIEFGEVLYYFQLEVNNETKSVAMASIYSAPDHFLREASYNTILSCTYLGNTSLRIVDIKSIESVIAIIPHHVRRALETG
;
A
#
# COMPACT_ATOMS: atom_id res chain seq x y z
N LYS A 1 -6.31 0.18 -2.96
CA LYS A 1 -6.03 -1.26 -3.16
C LYS A 1 -5.43 -1.43 -4.54
N ILE A 2 -4.32 -2.14 -4.63
CA ILE A 2 -3.57 -2.32 -5.87
C ILE A 2 -3.39 -3.82 -6.07
N SER A 3 -3.89 -4.33 -7.19
CA SER A 3 -3.76 -5.73 -7.60
C SER A 3 -2.42 -5.92 -8.30
N LEU A 4 -1.47 -6.57 -7.64
CA LEU A 4 -0.19 -6.92 -8.27
C LEU A 4 -0.22 -8.35 -8.79
N ASN A 5 0.73 -8.67 -9.68
CA ASN A 5 0.88 -10.00 -10.30
C ASN A 5 0.71 -11.14 -9.27
N GLN A 6 0.08 -12.24 -9.69
CA GLN A 6 -0.20 -13.42 -8.85
C GLN A 6 -1.28 -13.20 -7.76
N ASN A 7 -2.31 -12.41 -8.06
CA ASN A 7 -3.52 -12.26 -7.22
C ASN A 7 -3.24 -11.67 -5.81
N LYS A 8 -2.14 -10.92 -5.67
CA LYS A 8 -1.77 -10.28 -4.41
C LYS A 8 -2.34 -8.87 -4.36
N ILE A 9 -3.18 -8.59 -3.36
CA ILE A 9 -3.68 -7.25 -3.09
C ILE A 9 -2.72 -6.56 -2.12
N GLU A 10 -2.21 -5.40 -2.54
CA GLU A 10 -1.41 -4.50 -1.72
C GLU A 10 -2.14 -3.17 -1.50
N PHE A 11 -1.68 -2.44 -0.49
CA PHE A 11 -2.17 -1.11 -0.16
C PHE A 11 -1.03 -0.12 -0.36
N GLY A 12 -1.36 1.06 -0.87
CA GLY A 12 -0.36 2.10 -1.14
C GLY A 12 -1.02 3.46 -1.30
N GLU A 13 -0.19 4.48 -1.20
CA GLU A 13 -0.54 5.87 -1.54
C GLU A 13 -0.08 6.15 -2.96
N VAL A 14 -0.99 6.64 -3.81
CA VAL A 14 -0.62 7.13 -5.14
C VAL A 14 -0.10 8.54 -5.01
N LEU A 15 1.14 8.77 -5.46
CA LEU A 15 1.80 10.07 -5.39
C LEU A 15 1.48 10.94 -6.61
N TYR A 16 1.55 10.35 -7.81
CA TYR A 16 1.22 11.03 -9.06
C TYR A 16 0.98 10.02 -10.20
N TYR A 17 0.24 10.47 -11.22
CA TYR A 17 -0.02 9.73 -12.44
C TYR A 17 0.84 10.28 -13.58
N PHE A 18 1.28 9.40 -14.48
CA PHE A 18 2.09 9.80 -15.62
C PHE A 18 2.00 8.77 -16.75
N GLN A 19 2.53 9.12 -17.92
CA GLN A 19 2.64 8.23 -19.06
C GLN A 19 4.10 7.87 -19.31
N LEU A 20 4.33 6.62 -19.72
CA LEU A 20 5.62 6.11 -20.15
C LEU A 20 5.49 5.52 -21.55
N GLU A 21 6.50 5.72 -22.38
CA GLU A 21 6.63 4.99 -23.63
C GLU A 21 7.44 3.72 -23.38
N VAL A 22 6.83 2.56 -23.62
CA VAL A 22 7.47 1.24 -23.44
C VAL A 22 7.21 0.43 -24.71
N ASN A 23 8.27 0.04 -25.43
CA ASN A 23 8.16 -0.71 -26.69
C ASN A 23 7.22 -0.03 -27.71
N ASN A 24 7.34 1.30 -27.87
CA ASN A 24 6.50 2.14 -28.74
C ASN A 24 5.00 2.13 -28.36
N GLU A 25 4.65 1.70 -27.15
CA GLU A 25 3.30 1.78 -26.60
C GLU A 25 3.29 2.79 -25.44
N THR A 26 2.36 3.75 -25.49
CA THR A 26 2.11 4.67 -24.37
C THR A 26 1.33 3.94 -23.28
N LYS A 27 1.94 3.78 -22.11
CA LYS A 27 1.31 3.19 -20.93
C LYS A 27 0.99 4.25 -19.89
N SER A 28 -0.27 4.26 -19.44
CA SER A 28 -0.70 5.08 -18.31
C SER A 28 -0.41 4.36 -17.00
N VAL A 29 0.42 4.99 -16.16
CA VAL A 29 0.92 4.41 -14.91
C VAL A 29 0.76 5.39 -13.74
N ALA A 30 0.95 4.88 -12.54
CA ALA A 30 0.99 5.67 -11.32
C ALA A 30 2.28 5.37 -10.54
N MET A 31 2.86 6.39 -9.93
CA MET A 31 3.87 6.22 -8.90
C MET A 31 3.15 6.02 -7.58
N ALA A 32 3.39 4.89 -6.92
CA ALA A 32 2.78 4.57 -5.64
C ALA A 32 3.83 4.22 -4.59
N SER A 33 3.64 4.73 -3.37
CA SER A 33 4.35 4.28 -2.19
C SER A 33 3.59 3.12 -1.56
N ILE A 34 4.12 1.91 -1.67
CA ILE A 34 3.47 0.69 -1.16
C ILE A 34 3.69 0.58 0.35
N TYR A 35 2.63 0.32 1.10
CA TYR A 35 2.71 0.03 2.54
C TYR A 35 3.23 -1.39 2.79
N SER A 36 3.72 -1.67 4.00
CA SER A 36 4.05 -3.04 4.39
C SER A 36 2.84 -3.98 4.30
N ALA A 37 3.09 -5.29 4.38
CA ALA A 37 2.02 -6.23 4.69
C ALA A 37 1.34 -5.84 6.02
N PRO A 38 0.03 -6.09 6.18
CA PRO A 38 -0.66 -5.83 7.44
C PRO A 38 -0.02 -6.59 8.61
N ASP A 39 0.05 -5.95 9.78
CA ASP A 39 0.48 -6.59 11.01
C ASP A 39 -0.38 -7.82 11.30
N HIS A 40 0.28 -8.98 11.38
CA HIS A 40 -0.39 -10.26 11.51
C HIS A 40 -1.17 -10.37 12.83
N PHE A 41 -0.57 -9.94 13.94
CA PHE A 41 -1.17 -10.05 15.26
C PHE A 41 -2.41 -9.18 15.39
N LEU A 42 -2.35 -7.93 14.93
CA LEU A 42 -3.49 -7.03 15.00
C LEU A 42 -4.62 -7.47 14.06
N ARG A 43 -4.27 -7.99 12.88
CA ARG A 43 -5.25 -8.54 11.94
C ARG A 43 -5.99 -9.73 12.55
N GLU A 44 -5.27 -10.66 13.15
CA GLU A 44 -5.89 -11.83 13.81
C GLU A 44 -6.71 -11.44 15.03
N ALA A 45 -6.15 -10.61 15.93
CA ALA A 45 -6.83 -10.17 17.15
C ALA A 45 -8.12 -9.37 16.88
N SER A 46 -8.21 -8.72 15.71
CA SER A 46 -9.39 -7.97 15.27
C SER A 46 -10.32 -8.75 14.33
N TYR A 47 -10.11 -10.06 14.15
CA TYR A 47 -10.89 -10.90 13.23
C TYR A 47 -10.92 -10.33 11.80
N ASN A 48 -9.75 -9.92 11.28
CA ASN A 48 -9.55 -9.29 9.97
C ASN A 48 -10.20 -7.91 9.79
N THR A 49 -10.67 -7.28 10.87
CA THR A 49 -11.31 -5.96 10.80
C THR A 49 -10.29 -4.83 10.67
N ILE A 50 -9.13 -4.96 11.32
CA ILE A 50 -8.06 -3.95 11.29
C ILE A 50 -6.90 -4.45 10.43
N LEU A 51 -6.53 -3.64 9.44
CA LEU A 51 -5.34 -3.83 8.61
C LEU A 51 -4.34 -2.69 8.89
N SER A 52 -3.53 -2.84 9.93
CA SER A 52 -2.47 -1.87 10.23
C SER A 52 -1.25 -2.16 9.38
N CYS A 53 -0.77 -1.15 8.65
CA CYS A 53 0.38 -1.26 7.78
C CYS A 53 1.38 -0.15 8.09
N THR A 54 2.66 -0.38 7.80
CA THR A 54 3.73 0.59 7.99
C THR A 54 4.02 1.35 6.70
N TYR A 55 4.17 2.67 6.79
CA TYR A 55 4.69 3.50 5.70
C TYR A 55 6.20 3.31 5.57
N LEU A 56 6.67 2.89 4.40
CA LEU A 56 8.08 2.54 4.14
C LEU A 56 8.84 3.65 3.39
N GLY A 57 8.19 4.78 3.13
CA GLY A 57 8.77 5.93 2.44
C GLY A 57 9.31 5.57 1.05
N ASN A 58 10.43 6.19 0.67
CA ASN A 58 10.99 6.06 -0.67
C ASN A 58 11.48 4.65 -1.02
N THR A 59 11.67 3.77 -0.02
CA THR A 59 12.15 2.40 -0.25
C THR A 59 11.08 1.49 -0.87
N SER A 60 9.81 1.90 -0.84
CA SER A 60 8.69 1.13 -1.37
C SER A 60 7.99 1.78 -2.57
N LEU A 61 8.67 2.71 -3.25
CA LEU A 61 8.16 3.30 -4.49
C LEU A 61 8.06 2.24 -5.59
N ARG A 62 6.88 2.16 -6.21
CA ARG A 62 6.57 1.26 -7.32
C ARG A 62 5.85 2.04 -8.41
N ILE A 63 6.22 1.76 -9.65
CA ILE A 63 5.40 2.12 -10.81
C ILE A 63 4.38 1.01 -11.00
N VAL A 64 3.09 1.36 -11.02
CA VAL A 64 1.99 0.41 -11.20
C VAL A 64 1.15 0.82 -12.41
N ASP A 65 0.63 -0.17 -13.13
CA ASP A 65 -0.36 0.09 -14.20
C ASP A 65 -1.61 0.72 -13.56
N ILE A 66 -2.17 1.76 -14.17
CA ILE A 66 -3.37 2.41 -13.61
C ILE A 66 -4.55 1.44 -13.45
N LYS A 67 -4.65 0.42 -14.31
CA LYS A 67 -5.70 -0.60 -14.27
C LYS A 67 -5.54 -1.58 -13.10
N SER A 68 -4.37 -1.60 -12.45
CA SER A 68 -4.16 -2.38 -11.24
C SER A 68 -4.77 -1.75 -9.99
N ILE A 69 -5.14 -0.46 -10.03
CA ILE A 69 -5.74 0.25 -8.90
C ILE A 69 -7.22 -0.11 -8.85
N GLU A 70 -7.60 -0.98 -7.92
CA GLU A 70 -8.97 -1.50 -7.81
C GLU A 70 -9.92 -0.54 -7.08
N SER A 71 -9.40 0.23 -6.12
CA SER A 71 -10.20 1.17 -5.31
C SER A 71 -9.34 2.15 -4.53
N VAL A 72 -9.90 3.32 -4.26
CA VAL A 72 -9.36 4.30 -3.31
C VAL A 72 -9.95 4.01 -1.94
N ILE A 73 -9.10 4.00 -0.92
CA ILE A 73 -9.49 3.82 0.48
C ILE A 73 -8.85 4.91 1.33
N ALA A 74 -9.45 5.20 2.48
CA ALA A 74 -8.80 6.01 3.50
C ALA A 74 -7.84 5.12 4.32
N ILE A 75 -6.61 5.60 4.50
CA ILE A 75 -5.67 5.08 5.50
C ILE A 75 -5.64 6.09 6.63
N ILE A 76 -5.91 5.63 7.85
CA ILE A 76 -5.89 6.48 9.04
C ILE A 76 -4.53 6.31 9.71
N PRO A 77 -3.68 7.36 9.74
CA PRO A 77 -2.43 7.33 10.49
C PRO A 77 -2.73 7.09 11.97
N HIS A 78 -2.02 6.13 12.57
CA HIS A 78 -2.11 5.87 14.00
C HIS A 78 -0.71 5.66 14.55
N HIS A 79 -0.54 6.01 15.82
CA HIS A 79 0.71 5.80 16.54
C HIS A 79 0.51 4.66 17.53
N VAL A 80 1.35 3.63 17.45
CA VAL A 80 1.40 2.60 18.49
C VAL A 80 2.04 3.23 19.72
N ARG A 81 1.23 3.65 20.70
CA ARG A 81 1.76 3.96 22.02
C ARG A 81 2.07 2.62 22.69
N ARG A 82 3.35 2.24 22.74
CA ARG A 82 3.77 1.07 23.51
C ARG A 82 3.46 1.36 24.99
N ALA A 83 2.38 0.77 25.50
CA ALA A 83 2.09 0.77 26.92
C ALA A 83 2.95 -0.29 27.61
N LEU A 84 4.28 -0.08 27.68
CA LEU A 84 5.19 -0.81 28.57
C LEU A 84 6.37 0.09 28.95
N GLU A 85 6.09 1.07 29.79
CA GLU A 85 7.03 1.59 30.80
C GLU A 85 6.28 1.63 32.14
N THR A 86 5.96 0.44 32.65
CA THR A 86 5.75 0.23 34.09
C THR A 86 6.69 -0.90 34.44
N GLY A 87 7.73 -0.56 35.21
CA GLY A 87 8.81 -1.44 35.62
C GLY A 87 8.43 -2.42 36.71
#